data_AF-A0A165ZB63-F1
#
_entry.id   AF-A0A165ZB63-F1
#
_cell.length_a   1.000
_cell.length_b   1.000
_cell.length_c   1.000
_cell.angle_alpha   90.00
_cell.angle_beta   90.00
_cell.angle_gamma   90.00
#
_symmetry.space_group_name_H-M   'P 1'
#
loop_
_entity.id
_entity.type
_entity.pdbx_description
1 polymer ?
#
loop_
_entity_poly.entity_id
_entity_poly.type
_entity_poly.pdbx_seq_one_letter_code
_entity_poly.pdbx_strand_id
1 'polypeptide(L)'
;MAAPLKNAKAIITQALEKSENVEKKEYAGSVNSSHGTEENEKKSFKTEIKDSILTGISYIIPVIVAGGMTLAAAVLISQAFGLQEVYDTEGSWLWLLRQLGGTLLGTLMVPILAAYMAYSIADKPALGSGFAAGVAANLIGSGFLGGMLNT
;
A
#
# COMPACT_ATOMS: atom_id res chain seq x y z
N MET A 1 -30.77 23.10 0.23
CA MET A 1 -30.72 21.65 -0.06
C MET A 1 -30.86 21.44 -1.57
N ALA A 2 -30.13 20.47 -2.15
CA ALA A 2 -30.25 19.95 -3.51
C ALA A 2 -29.62 20.72 -4.71
N ALA A 3 -28.37 21.18 -4.60
CA ALA A 3 -27.53 21.48 -5.78
C ALA A 3 -27.02 20.25 -6.59
N PRO A 4 -26.84 19.03 -6.01
CA PRO A 4 -26.32 17.88 -6.77
C PRO A 4 -27.28 17.29 -7.81
N LEU A 5 -28.60 17.51 -7.65
CA LEU A 5 -29.61 16.88 -8.52
C LEU A 5 -29.76 17.60 -9.87
N LYS A 6 -29.50 18.90 -9.95
CA LYS A 6 -29.60 19.66 -11.22
C LYS A 6 -28.44 19.36 -12.19
N ASN A 7 -27.27 19.01 -11.67
CA ASN A 7 -26.08 18.73 -12.49
C ASN A 7 -25.90 17.25 -12.82
N ALA A 8 -26.77 16.35 -12.35
CA ALA A 8 -26.65 14.91 -12.57
C ALA A 8 -26.53 14.53 -14.06
N LYS A 9 -27.27 15.19 -14.95
CA LYS A 9 -27.16 14.96 -16.40
C LYS A 9 -25.80 15.38 -16.96
N ALA A 10 -25.26 16.52 -16.53
CA ALA A 10 -23.95 16.99 -16.98
C ALA A 10 -22.82 16.03 -16.54
N ILE A 11 -22.93 15.46 -15.34
CA ILE A 11 -21.95 14.49 -14.83
C ILE A 11 -22.04 13.17 -15.61
N ILE A 12 -23.25 12.72 -15.95
CA ILE A 12 -23.45 11.53 -16.79
C ILE A 12 -22.88 11.74 -18.20
N THR A 13 -23.10 12.90 -18.82
CA THR A 13 -22.55 13.20 -20.15
C THR A 13 -21.02 13.28 -20.12
N GLN A 14 -20.43 13.95 -19.13
CA GLN A 14 -18.97 13.99 -18.95
C GLN A 14 -18.37 12.60 -18.67
N ALA A 15 -19.08 11.74 -17.93
CA ALA A 15 -18.63 10.37 -17.67
C ALA A 15 -18.69 9.49 -18.93
N LEU A 16 -19.71 9.67 -19.78
CA LEU A 16 -19.85 8.97 -21.06
C LEU A 16 -18.73 9.36 -22.03
N GLU A 17 -18.46 10.66 -22.19
CA GLU A 17 -17.41 11.19 -23.07
C GLU A 17 -16.00 10.76 -22.61
N LYS A 18 -15.78 10.71 -21.29
CA LYS A 18 -14.54 10.21 -20.69
C LYS A 18 -14.40 8.68 -20.78
N SER A 19 -15.48 7.95 -20.99
CA SER A 19 -15.44 6.49 -21.21
C SER A 19 -15.19 6.11 -22.66
N GLU A 20 -15.56 6.97 -23.62
CA GLU A 20 -15.39 6.72 -25.05
C GLU A 20 -13.94 6.88 -25.52
N ASN A 21 -13.14 7.71 -24.84
CA ASN A 21 -11.73 7.96 -25.17
C ASN A 21 -10.71 7.17 -24.33
N VAL A 22 -11.16 6.28 -23.43
CA VAL A 22 -10.26 5.50 -22.57
C VAL A 22 -10.38 4.03 -22.96
N GLU A 23 -9.42 3.57 -23.77
CA GLU A 23 -9.19 2.14 -23.96
C GLU A 23 -9.12 1.44 -22.60
N LYS A 24 -9.83 0.31 -22.53
CA LYS A 24 -10.08 -0.55 -21.38
C LYS A 24 -8.82 -0.76 -20.51
N LYS A 25 -8.62 0.09 -19.50
CA LYS A 25 -7.62 -0.14 -18.45
C LYS A 25 -8.16 -1.19 -17.46
N GLU A 26 -7.39 -2.26 -17.33
CA GLU A 26 -7.60 -3.33 -16.38
C GLU A 26 -7.63 -2.75 -14.95
N TYR A 27 -8.71 -3.07 -14.23
CA TYR A 27 -9.01 -2.53 -12.91
C TYR A 27 -8.08 -3.12 -11.85
N ALA A 28 -7.02 -2.41 -11.50
CA ALA A 28 -6.29 -2.60 -10.25
C ALA A 28 -6.75 -1.52 -9.25
N GLY A 29 -7.75 -1.86 -8.43
CA GLY A 29 -8.08 -1.22 -7.16
C GLY A 29 -7.96 0.31 -7.07
N SER A 30 -8.76 1.05 -7.82
CA SER A 30 -8.90 2.51 -7.65
C SER A 30 -9.78 2.84 -6.44
N VAL A 31 -9.16 3.22 -5.32
CA VAL A 31 -9.82 4.10 -4.34
C VAL A 31 -9.52 5.54 -4.75
N ASN A 32 -10.53 6.22 -5.26
CA ASN A 32 -10.48 7.59 -5.78
C ASN A 32 -9.88 8.60 -4.79
N SER A 33 -8.93 9.41 -5.27
CA SER A 33 -8.93 10.85 -5.04
C SER A 33 -8.39 11.58 -6.27
N SER A 34 -9.35 12.05 -7.07
CA SER A 34 -9.30 13.30 -7.85
C SER A 34 -8.31 13.39 -9.01
N HIS A 35 -8.80 13.06 -10.22
CA HIS A 35 -8.33 13.70 -11.45
C HIS A 35 -9.49 14.42 -12.14
N GLY A 36 -9.61 15.71 -11.85
CA GLY A 36 -10.39 16.68 -12.59
C GLY A 36 -9.46 17.77 -13.11
N THR A 37 -9.39 17.83 -14.45
CA THR A 37 -8.94 18.95 -15.30
C THR A 37 -7.44 19.15 -15.49
N GLU A 38 -7.03 18.91 -16.74
CA GLU A 38 -5.81 19.43 -17.33
C GLU A 38 -5.82 20.96 -17.28
N GLU A 39 -4.87 21.56 -16.55
CA GLU A 39 -4.29 22.85 -16.92
C GLU A 39 -2.79 22.81 -16.59
N ASN A 40 -2.01 23.39 -17.49
CA ASN A 40 -0.55 23.51 -17.48
C ASN A 40 -0.07 24.45 -16.33
N GLU A 41 -0.37 24.12 -15.08
CA GLU A 41 0.24 24.76 -13.92
C GLU A 41 1.28 23.80 -13.34
N LYS A 42 2.52 24.28 -13.21
CA LYS A 42 3.61 23.58 -12.51
C LYS A 42 3.08 23.15 -11.14
N LYS A 43 2.68 21.88 -11.00
CA LYS A 43 2.30 21.34 -9.70
C LYS A 43 3.45 21.66 -8.77
N SER A 44 3.15 22.40 -7.71
CA SER A 44 4.15 22.70 -6.69
C SER A 44 4.75 21.37 -6.24
N PHE A 45 6.09 21.26 -6.16
CA PHE A 45 6.79 20.08 -5.65
C PHE A 45 6.17 19.52 -4.36
N LYS A 46 5.55 20.40 -3.55
CA LYS A 46 4.81 20.04 -2.34
C LYS A 46 3.56 19.20 -2.60
N THR A 47 2.84 19.45 -3.68
CA THR A 47 1.66 18.68 -4.10
C THR A 47 2.07 17.32 -4.67
N GLU A 48 3.14 17.27 -5.48
CA GLU A 48 3.68 16.00 -5.99
C GLU A 48 4.14 15.07 -4.87
N ILE A 49 4.91 15.58 -3.89
CA ILE A 49 5.33 14.79 -2.72
C ILE A 49 4.12 14.28 -1.92
N LYS A 50 3.06 15.08 -1.78
CA LYS A 50 1.84 14.65 -1.09
C LYS A 50 1.10 13.56 -1.85
N ASP A 51 0.99 13.71 -3.17
CA ASP A 51 0.37 12.71 -4.05
C ASP A 51 1.17 11.39 -4.00
N SER A 52 2.50 11.49 -3.99
CA SER A 52 3.42 10.35 -3.79
C SER A 52 3.15 9.62 -2.48
N ILE A 53 3.09 10.37 -1.38
CA ILE A 53 2.82 9.82 -0.04
C ILE A 53 1.46 9.14 0.03
N LEU A 54 0.42 9.78 -0.51
CA LEU A 54 -0.92 9.23 -0.49
C LEU A 54 -1.02 7.95 -1.31
N THR A 55 -0.33 7.90 -2.44
CA THR A 55 -0.23 6.71 -3.29
C THR A 55 0.43 5.57 -2.52
N GLY A 56 1.61 5.77 -1.95
CA GLY A 56 2.31 4.69 -1.23
C GLY A 56 1.56 4.17 -0.01
N ILE A 57 0.81 5.03 0.71
CA ILE A 57 -0.05 4.58 1.81
C ILE A 57 -1.21 3.73 1.29
N SER A 58 -1.84 4.08 0.17
CA SER A 58 -2.97 3.29 -0.36
C SER A 58 -2.53 1.88 -0.78
N TYR A 59 -1.37 1.76 -1.45
CA TYR A 59 -0.84 0.48 -1.91
C TYR A 59 -0.31 -0.44 -0.80
N ILE A 60 -0.02 0.10 0.39
CA ILE A 60 0.46 -0.71 1.51
C ILE A 60 -0.67 -1.36 2.32
N ILE A 61 -1.89 -0.79 2.27
CA ILE A 61 -3.05 -1.27 3.04
C ILE A 61 -3.37 -2.75 2.75
N PRO A 62 -3.46 -3.21 1.47
CA PRO A 62 -3.75 -4.62 1.19
C PRO A 62 -2.69 -5.57 1.77
N VAL A 63 -1.44 -5.14 1.82
CA VAL A 63 -0.33 -5.93 2.39
C VAL A 63 -0.47 -6.05 3.90
N ILE A 64 -0.80 -4.95 4.58
CA ILE A 64 -1.04 -4.94 6.03
C ILE A 64 -2.20 -5.89 6.37
N VAL A 65 -3.29 -5.80 5.61
CA VAL A 65 -4.45 -6.67 5.81
C VAL A 65 -4.08 -8.14 5.59
N ALA A 66 -3.35 -8.46 4.52
CA ALA A 66 -2.93 -9.84 4.23
C ALA A 66 -2.00 -10.41 5.32
N GLY A 67 -1.00 -9.65 5.75
CA GLY A 67 -0.08 -10.10 6.80
C GLY A 67 -0.77 -10.23 8.17
N GLY A 68 -1.66 -9.28 8.52
CA GLY A 68 -2.39 -9.29 9.77
C GLY A 68 -3.39 -10.44 9.84
N MET A 69 -4.11 -10.70 8.75
CA MET A 69 -5.01 -11.86 8.63
C MET A 69 -4.25 -13.17 8.73
N THR A 70 -3.08 -13.28 8.10
CA THR A 70 -2.25 -14.50 8.17
C THR A 70 -1.74 -14.74 9.58
N LEU A 71 -1.24 -13.71 10.25
CA LEU A 71 -0.78 -13.81 11.64
C LEU A 71 -1.93 -14.14 12.60
N ALA A 72 -3.07 -13.47 12.44
CA ALA A 72 -4.27 -13.74 13.25
C ALA A 72 -4.76 -15.17 13.05
N ALA A 73 -4.78 -15.68 11.82
CA ALA A 73 -5.15 -17.07 11.55
C ALA A 73 -4.19 -18.06 12.23
N ALA A 74 -2.88 -17.82 12.17
CA ALA A 74 -1.89 -18.67 12.84
C ALA A 74 -2.10 -18.74 14.36
N VAL A 75 -2.35 -17.58 14.99
CA VAL A 75 -2.62 -17.47 16.43
C VAL A 75 -3.95 -18.14 16.80
N LEU A 76 -5.01 -17.92 16.04
CA LEU A 76 -6.31 -18.52 16.32
C LEU A 76 -6.26 -20.05 16.19
N ILE A 77 -5.55 -20.58 15.19
CA ILE A 77 -5.37 -22.03 15.02
C ILE A 77 -4.54 -22.60 16.17
N SER A 78 -3.47 -21.92 16.60
CA SER A 78 -2.67 -22.39 17.73
C SER A 78 -3.49 -22.46 19.02
N GLN A 79 -4.31 -21.44 19.28
CA GLN A 79 -5.16 -21.35 20.47
C GLN A 79 -6.34 -22.33 20.43
N ALA A 80 -6.99 -22.51 19.27
CA ALA A 80 -8.17 -23.37 19.15
C ALA A 80 -7.85 -24.86 19.32
N PHE A 81 -6.67 -25.30 18.87
CA PHE A 81 -6.26 -26.70 18.90
C PHE A 81 -5.17 -27.01 19.95
N GLY A 82 -4.74 -26.02 20.73
CA GLY A 82 -3.66 -26.17 21.71
C GLY A 82 -2.29 -26.45 21.10
N LEU A 83 -2.07 -26.06 19.85
CA LEU A 83 -0.85 -26.33 19.05
C LEU A 83 0.27 -25.32 19.37
N GLN A 84 0.39 -24.89 20.62
CA GLN A 84 1.36 -23.86 21.03
C GLN A 84 2.81 -24.31 20.77
N GLU A 85 3.12 -25.58 21.02
CA GLU A 85 4.44 -26.15 20.72
C GLU A 85 4.77 -26.06 19.22
N VAL A 86 3.80 -26.33 18.34
CA VAL A 86 3.95 -26.28 16.88
C VAL A 86 4.03 -24.84 16.36
N TYR A 87 3.45 -23.89 17.10
CA TYR A 87 3.53 -22.45 16.82
C TYR A 87 4.91 -21.86 17.18
N ASP A 88 5.52 -22.34 18.27
CA ASP A 88 6.84 -21.88 18.74
C ASP A 88 8.01 -22.66 18.14
N THR A 89 7.78 -23.88 17.63
CA THR A 89 8.82 -24.69 16.98
C THR A 89 9.25 -24.09 15.66
N GLU A 90 10.51 -23.64 15.58
CA GLU A 90 11.10 -23.11 14.35
C GLU A 90 11.06 -24.15 13.22
N GLY A 91 10.66 -23.71 12.02
CA GLY A 91 10.53 -24.58 10.84
C GLY A 91 9.21 -25.35 10.74
N SER A 92 8.34 -25.28 11.76
CA SER A 92 6.98 -25.79 11.68
C SER A 92 6.11 -24.98 10.72
N TRP A 93 5.13 -25.62 10.08
CA TRP A 93 4.19 -24.94 9.17
C TRP A 93 3.47 -23.75 9.84
N LEU A 94 3.11 -23.89 11.13
CA LEU A 94 2.40 -22.85 11.87
C LEU A 94 3.33 -21.68 12.25
N TRP A 95 4.58 -22.00 12.57
CA TRP A 95 5.64 -21.01 12.75
C TRP A 95 5.94 -20.25 11.45
N LEU A 96 5.95 -20.93 10.29
CA LEU A 96 6.12 -20.28 8.98
C LEU A 96 5.01 -19.25 8.70
N LEU A 97 3.74 -19.57 8.99
CA LEU A 97 2.62 -18.64 8.83
C LEU A 97 2.77 -17.41 9.74
N ARG A 98 3.13 -17.64 11.00
CA ARG A 98 3.42 -16.57 11.97
C ARG A 98 4.58 -15.70 11.50
N GLN A 99 5.69 -16.31 11.08
CA GLN A 99 6.89 -15.61 10.63
C GLN A 99 6.62 -14.81 9.36
N LEU A 100 5.83 -15.36 8.43
CA LEU A 100 5.41 -14.67 7.21
C LEU A 100 4.56 -13.44 7.54
N GLY A 101 3.51 -13.61 8.37
CA GLY A 101 2.66 -12.50 8.80
C GLY A 101 3.44 -11.41 9.54
N GLY A 102 4.34 -11.81 10.45
CA GLY A 102 5.22 -10.90 11.19
C GLY A 102 6.21 -10.16 10.28
N THR A 103 6.80 -10.84 9.30
CA THR A 103 7.76 -10.25 8.36
C THR A 103 7.09 -9.27 7.40
N LEU A 104 5.86 -9.56 6.97
CA LEU A 104 5.04 -8.66 6.15
C LEU A 104 4.70 -7.36 6.90
N LEU A 105 4.37 -7.44 8.19
CA LEU A 105 4.00 -6.28 9.00
C LEU A 105 5.20 -5.50 9.54
N GLY A 106 6.30 -6.18 9.85
CA GLY A 106 7.49 -5.57 10.43
C GLY A 106 8.47 -5.12 9.37
N THR A 107 9.18 -6.08 8.79
CA THR A 107 10.33 -5.83 7.93
C THR A 107 9.93 -5.31 6.55
N LEU A 108 8.85 -5.82 5.95
CA LEU A 108 8.50 -5.46 4.58
C LEU A 108 7.68 -4.16 4.46
N MET A 109 7.24 -3.56 5.56
CA MET A 109 6.54 -2.27 5.53
C MET A 109 7.39 -1.16 4.89
N VAL A 110 8.61 -0.96 5.38
CA VAL A 110 9.49 0.13 4.90
C VAL A 110 9.89 -0.04 3.42
N PRO A 111 10.30 -1.24 2.96
CA PRO A 111 10.59 -1.50 1.54
C PRO A 111 9.41 -1.29 0.61
N ILE A 112 8.22 -1.75 1.01
CA ILE A 112 7.01 -1.63 0.19
C ILE A 112 6.59 -0.17 0.08
N LEU A 113 6.60 0.57 1.19
CA LEU A 113 6.31 2.00 1.19
C LEU A 113 7.30 2.74 0.29
N ALA A 114 8.61 2.50 0.46
CA ALA A 114 9.66 3.14 -0.34
C ALA A 114 9.54 2.83 -1.84
N ALA A 115 9.20 1.59 -2.20
CA ALA A 115 8.96 1.19 -3.58
C ALA A 115 7.80 1.96 -4.21
N TYR A 116 6.66 2.07 -3.51
CA TYR A 116 5.49 2.79 -4.04
C TYR A 116 5.65 4.31 -4.02
N MET A 117 6.43 4.87 -3.09
CA MET A 117 6.86 6.27 -3.17
C MET A 117 7.69 6.52 -4.43
N ALA A 118 8.68 5.68 -4.70
CA ALA A 118 9.52 5.81 -5.88
C ALA A 118 8.70 5.62 -7.18
N TYR A 119 7.76 4.67 -7.19
CA TYR A 119 6.82 4.47 -8.29
C TYR A 119 6.00 5.71 -8.61
N SER A 120 5.58 6.48 -7.61
CA SER A 120 4.81 7.70 -7.87
C SER A 120 5.63 8.83 -8.54
N ILE A 121 6.97 8.75 -8.53
CA ILE A 121 7.87 9.75 -9.12
C ILE A 121 8.24 9.34 -10.56
N ALA A 122 8.52 8.05 -10.80
CA ALA A 122 9.05 7.58 -12.07
C ALA A 122 8.47 6.23 -12.53
N ASP A 123 7.25 5.89 -12.12
CA ASP A 123 6.50 4.69 -12.51
C ASP A 123 7.30 3.38 -12.31
N LYS A 124 7.13 2.40 -13.22
CA LYS A 124 7.75 1.06 -13.18
C LYS A 124 9.26 1.04 -12.95
N PRO A 125 10.10 1.85 -13.64
CA PRO A 125 11.55 1.74 -13.47
C PRO A 125 12.03 2.11 -12.05
N ALA A 126 11.24 2.86 -11.28
CA ALA A 126 11.61 3.29 -9.93
C ALA A 126 11.24 2.28 -8.82
N LEU A 127 10.39 1.28 -9.10
CA LEU A 127 9.98 0.28 -8.10
C LEU A 127 11.17 -0.50 -7.53
N GLY A 128 12.05 -0.99 -8.41
CA GLY A 128 13.18 -1.83 -8.01
C GLY A 128 14.20 -1.06 -7.15
N SER A 129 14.52 0.18 -7.53
CA SER A 129 15.45 1.03 -6.78
C SER A 129 14.85 1.51 -5.47
N GLY A 130 13.56 1.85 -5.44
CA GLY A 130 12.84 2.22 -4.21
C GLY A 130 12.76 1.06 -3.21
N PHE A 131 12.46 -0.15 -3.69
CA PHE A 131 12.46 -1.35 -2.86
C PHE A 131 13.85 -1.64 -2.29
N ALA A 132 14.90 -1.62 -3.12
CA ALA A 132 16.27 -1.84 -2.68
C ALA A 132 16.73 -0.80 -1.64
N ALA A 133 16.39 0.48 -1.84
CA ALA A 133 16.66 1.55 -0.88
C ALA A 133 15.93 1.31 0.45
N GLY A 134 14.68 0.86 0.43
CA GLY A 134 13.94 0.54 1.64
C GLY A 134 14.44 -0.72 2.36
N VAL A 135 14.95 -1.72 1.63
CA VAL A 135 15.65 -2.87 2.24
C VAL A 135 16.95 -2.40 2.91
N ALA A 136 17.72 -1.53 2.25
CA ALA A 136 18.92 -0.94 2.85
C ALA A 136 18.59 -0.14 4.14
N ALA A 137 17.49 0.62 4.15
CA ALA A 137 17.03 1.34 5.34
C ALA A 137 16.72 0.41 6.53
N ASN A 138 16.15 -0.78 6.27
CA ASN A 138 15.97 -1.79 7.30
C ASN A 138 17.31 -2.34 7.82
N LEU A 139 18.27 -2.61 6.94
CA LEU A 139 19.58 -3.16 7.30
C LEU A 139 20.40 -2.20 8.17
N ILE A 140 20.26 -0.89 7.93
CA ILE A 140 20.95 0.16 8.71
C ILE A 140 20.27 0.38 10.08
N GLY A 141 19.12 -0.25 10.32
CA GLY A 141 18.37 -0.08 11.57
C GLY A 141 17.61 1.25 11.63
N SER A 142 17.37 1.93 10.51
CA SER A 142 16.57 3.17 10.48
C SER A 142 15.07 2.92 10.29
N GLY A 143 14.63 1.66 10.32
CA GLY A 143 13.20 1.33 10.28
C GLY A 143 12.44 1.81 11.52
N PHE A 144 11.13 1.59 11.57
CA PHE A 144 10.27 2.01 12.68
C PHE A 144 10.78 1.56 14.07
N LEU A 145 11.40 0.38 14.15
CA LEU A 145 11.89 -0.20 15.40
C LEU A 145 13.23 0.37 15.87
N GLY A 146 14.17 0.70 14.96
CA GLY A 146 15.44 1.30 15.36
C GLY A 146 15.37 2.80 15.64
N GLY A 147 14.33 3.49 15.15
CA GLY A 147 13.96 4.82 15.63
C GLY A 147 13.41 4.81 17.07
N MET A 148 12.75 3.73 17.50
CA MET A 148 12.24 3.57 18.88
C MET A 148 13.28 3.02 19.85
N LEU A 149 14.28 2.26 19.38
CA LEU A 149 15.32 1.66 20.23
C LEU A 149 16.54 2.58 20.46
N ASN A 150 16.66 3.67 19.69
CA ASN A 150 17.75 4.66 19.78
C ASN A 150 17.31 5.95 20.52
N THR A 151 16.26 5.88 21.33
CA THR A 151 15.79 6.96 22.22
C THR A 151 15.70 6.48 23.66
#